data_AF-A0A3G8H6X3-F1
#
_entry.id   AF-A0A3G8H6X3-F1
#
_cell.length_a   1.000
_cell.length_b   1.000
_cell.length_c   1.000
_cell.angle_alpha   90.00
_cell.angle_beta   90.00
_cell.angle_gamma   90.00
#
_symmetry.space_group_name_H-M   'P 1'
#
loop_
_entity.id
_entity.type
_entity.pdbx_description
1 polymer ?
#
loop_
_entity_poly.entity_id
_entity_poly.type
_entity_poly.pdbx_seq_one_letter_code
_entity_poly.pdbx_strand_id
1 'polypeptide(L)'
;METALKPIPRRQALALAVLLAAAWPARAYYDHFLSGTIIGTLNKDQTAELTTAFGKTLSESDDGKSVPFHLAPNAKGKPTDGTFTPLTTRTENGQRCRKVRSELRQPGRQPERWTGWYCQQPDGEWKKTLLKD
;
A
#
# COMPACT_ATOMS: atom_id res chain seq x y z
N MET A 1 -35.43 1.24 -30.74
CA MET A 1 -34.11 1.91 -30.82
C MET A 1 -33.06 0.85 -30.57
N GLU A 2 -32.64 0.16 -31.63
CA GLU A 2 -31.59 -0.86 -31.57
C GLU A 2 -30.28 -0.21 -32.01
N THR A 3 -29.30 -0.17 -31.12
CA THR A 3 -27.95 0.31 -31.40
C THR A 3 -27.21 -0.76 -32.20
N ALA A 4 -27.04 -0.53 -33.50
CA ALA A 4 -26.21 -1.37 -34.36
C ALA A 4 -24.74 -1.30 -33.92
N LEU A 5 -24.21 -2.42 -33.43
CA LEU A 5 -22.80 -2.59 -33.10
C LEU A 5 -21.99 -2.68 -34.40
N LYS A 6 -21.23 -1.63 -34.74
CA LYS A 6 -20.36 -1.65 -35.92
C LYS A 6 -19.21 -2.66 -35.75
N PRO A 7 -18.91 -3.49 -36.76
CA PRO A 7 -17.79 -4.42 -36.70
C PRO A 7 -16.46 -3.66 -36.66
N ILE A 8 -15.67 -3.94 -35.62
CA ILE A 8 -14.34 -3.33 -35.42
C ILE A 8 -13.39 -3.93 -36.47
N PRO A 9 -12.70 -3.11 -37.29
CA PRO A 9 -11.77 -3.60 -38.30
C PRO A 9 -10.61 -4.39 -37.66
N ARG A 10 -10.26 -5.51 -38.29
CA ARG A 10 -9.28 -6.53 -37.84
C ARG A 10 -7.91 -5.95 -37.40
N ARG A 11 -7.50 -4.80 -37.96
CA ARG A 11 -6.27 -4.08 -37.60
C ARG A 11 -6.36 -3.37 -36.24
N GLN A 12 -7.54 -2.87 -35.85
CA GLN A 12 -7.77 -2.24 -34.55
C GLN A 12 -7.83 -3.29 -33.42
N ALA A 13 -8.34 -4.49 -33.69
CA ALA A 13 -8.35 -5.59 -32.73
C ALA A 13 -6.93 -6.09 -32.38
N LEU A 14 -6.02 -6.12 -33.36
CA LEU A 14 -4.61 -6.48 -33.15
C LEU A 14 -3.85 -5.45 -32.30
N ALA A 15 -4.09 -4.15 -32.52
CA ALA A 15 -3.46 -3.10 -31.73
C ALA A 15 -3.90 -3.12 -30.25
N LEU A 16 -5.19 -3.42 -29.99
CA LEU A 16 -5.73 -3.52 -28.63
C LEU A 16 -5.16 -4.76 -27.88
N ALA A 17 -5.00 -5.88 -28.58
CA ALA A 17 -4.41 -7.09 -28.00
C ALA A 17 -2.94 -6.91 -27.59
N VAL A 18 -2.15 -6.17 -28.39
CA VAL A 18 -0.75 -5.85 -28.05
C VAL A 18 -0.66 -4.92 -26.82
N LEU A 19 -1.55 -3.94 -26.71
CA LEU A 19 -1.59 -3.04 -25.55
C LEU A 19 -2.00 -3.76 -24.25
N LEU A 20 -2.91 -4.73 -24.32
CA LEU A 20 -3.31 -5.54 -23.17
C LEU A 20 -2.21 -6.53 -22.75
N ALA A 21 -1.47 -7.10 -23.71
CA ALA A 21 -0.33 -7.97 -23.43
C ALA A 21 0.84 -7.23 -22.74
N ALA A 22 1.02 -5.93 -23.03
CA ALA A 22 2.05 -5.10 -22.41
C ALA A 22 1.76 -4.72 -20.94
N ALA A 23 0.54 -4.94 -20.43
CA ALA A 23 0.17 -4.64 -19.04
C ALA A 23 0.54 -5.75 -18.04
N TRP A 24 0.69 -7.00 -18.50
CA TRP A 24 1.03 -8.15 -17.64
C TRP A 24 2.43 -8.12 -17.02
N PRO A 25 3.52 -7.70 -17.71
CA PRO A 25 4.86 -7.68 -17.14
C PRO A 25 4.96 -6.79 -15.90
N ALA A 26 4.25 -5.66 -15.89
CA ALA A 26 4.28 -4.72 -14.76
C ALA A 26 3.72 -5.36 -13.48
N ARG A 27 2.58 -6.06 -13.57
CA ARG A 27 1.98 -6.72 -12.41
C ARG A 27 2.88 -7.83 -11.84
N ALA A 28 3.41 -8.69 -12.71
CA ALA A 28 4.32 -9.75 -12.30
C ALA A 28 5.59 -9.21 -11.63
N TYR A 29 6.12 -8.08 -12.11
CA TYR A 29 7.26 -7.41 -11.49
C TYR A 29 6.97 -6.93 -10.06
N TYR A 30 5.83 -6.26 -9.85
CA TYR A 30 5.44 -5.80 -8.51
C TYR A 30 5.14 -6.97 -7.56
N ASP A 31 4.45 -8.01 -8.03
CA ASP A 31 4.16 -9.20 -7.22
C ASP A 31 5.47 -9.90 -6.81
N HIS A 32 6.43 -10.03 -7.71
CA HIS A 32 7.75 -10.58 -7.39
C HIS A 32 8.48 -9.71 -6.35
N PHE A 33 8.55 -8.39 -6.57
CA PHE A 33 9.23 -7.48 -5.63
C PHE A 33 8.59 -7.53 -4.24
N LEU A 34 7.27 -7.44 -4.16
CA LEU A 34 6.54 -7.44 -2.89
C LEU A 34 6.60 -8.78 -2.18
N SER A 35 6.60 -9.92 -2.89
CA SER A 35 6.66 -11.25 -2.26
C SER A 35 7.93 -11.48 -1.43
N GLY A 36 9.01 -10.75 -1.72
CA GLY A 36 10.23 -10.73 -0.91
C GLY A 36 10.09 -9.99 0.42
N THR A 37 9.04 -9.18 0.59
CA THR A 37 8.81 -8.35 1.78
C THR A 37 7.86 -9.02 2.79
N ILE A 38 7.90 -8.63 4.06
CA ILE A 38 6.99 -9.04 5.13
C ILE A 38 5.57 -8.59 4.73
N ILE A 39 5.41 -7.35 4.28
CA ILE A 39 4.12 -6.81 3.84
C ILE A 39 3.51 -7.66 2.72
N GLY A 40 4.31 -8.06 1.72
CA GLY A 40 3.82 -8.88 0.62
C GLY A 40 3.52 -10.33 0.98
N THR A 41 3.80 -10.76 2.22
CA THR A 41 3.38 -12.09 2.73
C THR A 41 2.15 -12.07 3.62
N LEU A 42 1.62 -10.88 3.94
CA LEU A 42 0.41 -10.77 4.74
C LEU A 42 -0.79 -11.30 3.96
N ASN A 43 -1.70 -11.99 4.64
CA ASN A 43 -3.00 -12.30 4.04
C ASN A 43 -3.94 -11.09 4.14
N LYS A 44 -5.18 -11.26 3.64
CA LYS A 44 -6.19 -10.20 3.63
C LYS A 44 -6.51 -9.69 5.04
N ASP A 45 -6.66 -10.59 6.01
CA ASP A 45 -7.04 -10.21 7.39
C ASP A 45 -5.92 -9.42 8.07
N GLN A 46 -4.67 -9.90 7.97
CA GLN A 46 -3.50 -9.19 8.47
C GLN A 46 -3.30 -7.85 7.76
N THR A 47 -3.57 -7.78 6.46
CA THR A 47 -3.48 -6.52 5.70
C THR A 47 -4.53 -5.52 6.17
N ALA A 48 -5.76 -5.98 6.43
CA ALA A 48 -6.83 -5.13 6.95
C ALA A 48 -6.47 -4.61 8.35
N GLU A 49 -6.05 -5.50 9.26
CA GLU A 49 -5.63 -5.14 10.61
C GLU A 49 -4.46 -4.14 10.61
N LEU A 50 -3.44 -4.38 9.78
CA LEU A 50 -2.31 -3.46 9.61
C LEU A 50 -2.77 -2.09 9.10
N THR A 51 -3.68 -2.07 8.12
CA THR A 51 -4.21 -0.83 7.54
C THR A 51 -5.01 -0.03 8.57
N THR A 52 -5.82 -0.71 9.39
CA THR A 52 -6.54 -0.09 10.51
C THR A 52 -5.58 0.49 11.54
N ALA A 53 -4.57 -0.27 11.96
CA ALA A 53 -3.56 0.21 12.91
C ALA A 53 -2.77 1.41 12.36
N PHE A 54 -2.45 1.39 11.07
CA PHE A 54 -1.76 2.48 10.37
C PHE A 54 -2.60 3.75 10.30
N GLY A 55 -3.85 3.63 9.85
CA GLY A 55 -4.79 4.76 9.76
C GLY A 55 -5.08 5.38 11.13
N LYS A 56 -5.24 4.55 12.16
CA LYS A 56 -5.37 5.00 13.56
C LYS A 56 -4.14 5.77 14.03
N THR A 57 -2.94 5.22 13.81
CA THR A 57 -1.68 5.89 14.18
C THR A 57 -1.55 7.25 13.49
N LEU A 58 -1.85 7.31 12.20
CA LEU A 58 -1.81 8.56 11.42
C LEU A 58 -2.81 9.60 11.90
N SER A 59 -3.96 9.18 12.42
CA SER A 59 -5.01 10.10 12.85
C SER A 59 -4.79 10.59 14.29
N GLU A 60 -4.34 9.70 15.18
CA GLU A 60 -4.42 9.91 16.63
C GLU A 60 -3.07 10.07 17.34
N SER A 61 -1.96 9.54 16.79
CA SER A 61 -0.67 9.61 17.47
C SER A 61 0.02 10.94 17.25
N ASP A 62 0.75 11.43 18.25
CA ASP A 62 1.67 12.56 18.09
C ASP A 62 2.90 12.19 17.25
N ASP A 63 3.55 13.20 16.68
CA ASP A 63 4.86 13.02 16.06
C ASP A 63 5.91 12.62 17.11
N GLY A 64 6.84 11.75 16.73
CA GLY A 64 7.87 11.17 17.60
C GLY A 64 7.40 9.98 18.44
N LYS A 65 6.09 9.76 18.60
CA LYS A 65 5.55 8.64 19.36
C LYS A 65 5.49 7.37 18.52
N SER A 66 6.20 6.33 18.95
CA SER A 66 6.11 5.00 18.35
C SER A 66 4.90 4.24 18.87
N VAL A 67 4.02 3.82 17.96
CA VAL A 67 2.85 2.99 18.24
C VAL A 67 3.15 1.55 17.82
N PRO A 68 3.22 0.59 18.77
CA PRO A 68 3.42 -0.81 18.43
C PRO A 68 2.14 -1.42 17.83
N PHE A 69 2.32 -2.43 17.00
CA PHE A 69 1.24 -3.31 16.54
C PHE A 69 1.70 -4.76 16.52
N HIS A 70 0.74 -5.67 16.59
CA HIS A 70 0.92 -7.10 16.48
C HIS A 70 -0.13 -7.64 15.51
N LEU A 71 0.29 -8.46 14.54
CA LEU A 71 -0.60 -9.18 13.64
C LEU A 71 -0.49 -10.66 13.97
N ALA A 72 -1.62 -11.27 14.34
CA ALA A 72 -1.66 -12.69 14.65
C ALA A 72 -1.24 -13.55 13.43
N PRO A 73 -0.68 -14.75 13.65
CA PRO A 73 -0.38 -15.66 12.54
C PRO A 73 -1.67 -16.05 11.80
N ASN A 74 -1.65 -15.96 10.48
CA ASN A 74 -2.71 -16.53 9.65
C ASN A 74 -2.48 -18.05 9.42
N ALA A 75 -3.36 -18.70 8.66
CA ALA A 75 -3.27 -20.13 8.31
C ALA A 75 -1.93 -20.56 7.64
N LYS A 76 -1.14 -19.61 7.12
CA LYS A 76 0.18 -19.82 6.50
C LYS A 76 1.35 -19.40 7.41
N GLY A 77 1.07 -18.92 8.63
CA GLY A 77 1.83 -19.36 9.80
C GLY A 77 3.03 -18.52 10.27
N LYS A 78 2.97 -17.19 10.28
CA LYS A 78 3.91 -16.39 11.10
C LYS A 78 3.24 -15.12 11.65
N PRO A 79 3.41 -14.80 12.95
CA PRO A 79 3.01 -13.49 13.47
C PRO A 79 3.93 -12.41 12.90
N THR A 80 3.42 -11.19 12.83
CA THR A 80 4.20 -10.02 12.42
C THR A 80 4.06 -8.94 13.47
N ASP A 81 5.19 -8.48 13.99
CA ASP A 81 5.26 -7.39 14.96
C ASP A 81 5.82 -6.14 14.30
N GLY A 82 5.47 -4.98 14.80
CA GLY A 82 6.06 -3.76 14.28
C GLY A 82 5.72 -2.51 15.04
N THR A 83 6.16 -1.39 14.47
CA THR A 83 5.87 -0.05 15.00
C THR A 83 5.60 0.92 13.86
N PHE A 84 4.66 1.82 14.09
CA PHE A 84 4.47 3.03 13.29
C PHE A 84 4.86 4.25 14.11
N THR A 85 5.70 5.10 13.55
CA THR A 85 6.16 6.33 14.20
C THR A 85 5.95 7.50 13.24
N PRO A 86 4.91 8.33 13.44
CA PRO A 86 4.84 9.61 12.75
C PRO A 86 6.06 10.45 13.11
N LEU A 87 6.76 10.96 12.10
CA LEU A 87 8.00 11.72 12.29
C LEU A 87 7.76 13.21 12.20
N THR A 88 6.89 13.62 11.26
CA THR A 88 6.65 15.01 10.94
C THR A 88 5.27 15.16 10.32
N THR A 89 4.52 16.15 10.78
CA THR A 89 3.22 16.55 10.26
C THR A 89 3.33 17.93 9.61
N ARG A 90 2.76 18.09 8.42
CA ARG A 90 2.63 19.39 7.75
C ARG A 90 1.39 19.44 6.86
N THR A 91 1.00 20.64 6.49
CA THR A 91 -0.12 20.86 5.55
C THR A 91 0.42 21.01 4.14
N GLU A 92 -0.10 20.23 3.21
CA GLU A 92 0.22 20.32 1.77
C GLU A 92 -1.08 20.40 0.99
N ASN A 93 -1.24 21.44 0.16
CA ASN A 93 -2.46 21.64 -0.65
C ASN A 93 -3.76 21.55 0.18
N GLY A 94 -3.74 22.04 1.43
CA GLY A 94 -4.87 21.97 2.36
C GLY A 94 -5.11 20.59 3.00
N GLN A 95 -4.29 19.59 2.70
CA GLN A 95 -4.36 18.25 3.29
C GLN A 95 -3.36 18.14 4.43
N ARG A 96 -3.77 17.47 5.52
CA ARG A 96 -2.86 17.06 6.59
C ARG A 96 -2.01 15.91 6.07
N CYS A 97 -0.70 16.12 5.97
CA CYS A 97 0.26 15.12 5.52
C CYS A 97 1.24 14.77 6.64
N ARG A 98 1.60 13.49 6.74
CA ARG A 98 2.51 12.97 7.75
C ARG A 98 3.57 12.09 7.13
N LYS A 99 4.82 12.31 7.51
CA LYS A 99 5.92 11.38 7.27
C LYS A 99 5.88 10.32 8.35
N VAL A 100 5.93 9.05 7.97
CA VAL A 100 5.87 7.93 8.92
C VAL A 100 7.05 7.00 8.70
N ARG A 101 7.67 6.57 9.79
CA ARG A 101 8.55 5.40 9.81
C ARG A 101 7.77 4.17 10.22
N SER A 102 7.91 3.10 9.45
CA SER A 102 7.33 1.79 9.74
C SER A 102 8.45 0.77 9.92
N GLU A 103 8.41 0.00 11.00
CA GLU A 103 9.32 -1.12 11.21
C GLU A 103 8.51 -2.41 11.37
N LEU A 104 8.89 -3.46 10.65
CA LEU A 104 8.22 -4.76 10.67
C LEU A 104 9.23 -5.86 10.98
N ARG A 105 8.79 -6.85 11.75
CA ARG A 105 9.56 -8.02 12.17
C ARG A 105 8.71 -9.28 12.02
N GLN A 106 9.31 -10.32 11.48
CA GLN A 106 8.68 -11.61 11.30
C GLN A 106 9.73 -12.71 11.55
N PRO A 107 9.40 -13.80 12.27
CA PRO A 107 10.39 -14.84 12.59
C PRO A 107 11.06 -15.46 11.35
N GLY A 108 12.39 -15.44 11.33
CA GLY A 108 13.19 -15.99 10.23
C GLY A 108 13.40 -15.03 9.04
N ARG A 109 13.09 -13.74 9.21
CA ARG A 109 13.35 -12.68 8.22
C ARG A 109 14.14 -11.53 8.83
N GLN A 110 14.84 -10.79 7.98
CA GLN A 110 15.44 -9.52 8.39
C GLN A 110 14.34 -8.48 8.68
N PRO A 111 14.53 -7.59 9.66
CA PRO A 111 13.60 -6.50 9.91
C PRO A 111 13.48 -5.58 8.70
N GLU A 112 12.26 -5.14 8.42
CA GLU A 112 12.00 -4.19 7.34
C GLU A 112 11.74 -2.81 7.89
N ARG A 113 12.34 -1.81 7.26
CA ARG A 113 12.18 -0.40 7.62
C ARG A 113 11.76 0.40 6.41
N TRP A 114 10.64 1.09 6.54
CA TRP A 114 10.06 1.91 5.50
C TRP A 114 9.88 3.33 6.01
N THR A 115 9.98 4.31 5.11
CA THR A 115 9.59 5.68 5.41
C THR A 115 8.83 6.26 4.23
N GLY A 116 7.72 6.95 4.51
CA GLY A 116 6.89 7.52 3.46
C GLY A 116 6.02 8.66 3.96
N TRP A 117 5.64 9.53 3.03
CA TRP A 117 4.67 10.58 3.24
C TRP A 117 3.27 10.07 2.91
N TYR A 118 2.30 10.43 3.76
CA TYR A 118 0.89 10.08 3.60
C TYR A 118 0.02 11.30 3.86
N CYS A 119 -0.91 11.58 2.96
CA CYS A 119 -1.83 12.71 3.08
C CYS A 119 -3.25 12.22 3.29
N GLN A 120 -3.94 12.85 4.24
CA GLN A 120 -5.34 12.61 4.51
C GLN A 120 -6.19 13.17 3.36
N GLN A 121 -7.01 12.30 2.81
CA GLN A 121 -7.97 12.63 1.76
C GLN A 121 -9.25 13.23 2.37
N PRO A 122 -10.09 13.89 1.56
CA PRO A 122 -11.34 14.48 2.05
C PRO A 122 -12.32 13.47 2.68
N ASP A 123 -12.26 12.20 2.25
CA ASP A 123 -13.03 11.08 2.81
C ASP A 123 -12.43 10.51 4.11
N GLY A 124 -11.30 11.07 4.57
CA GLY A 124 -10.58 10.63 5.75
C GLY A 124 -9.54 9.54 5.51
N GLU A 125 -9.48 8.93 4.31
CA GLU A 125 -8.48 7.93 3.98
C GLU A 125 -7.07 8.53 3.94
N TRP A 126 -6.06 7.73 4.29
CA TRP A 126 -4.66 8.14 4.17
C TRP A 126 -4.03 7.51 2.93
N LYS A 127 -3.56 8.35 2.00
CA LYS A 127 -2.91 7.88 0.76
C LYS A 127 -1.45 8.25 0.75
N LYS A 128 -0.60 7.34 0.27
CA LYS A 128 0.83 7.58 0.07
C LYS A 128 1.01 8.69 -0.97
N THR A 129 1.85 9.66 -0.65
CA THR A 129 2.18 10.80 -1.52
C THR A 129 3.70 10.92 -1.63
N LEU A 130 4.18 11.38 -2.78
CA LEU A 130 5.59 11.76 -2.95
C LEU A 130 5.74 13.23 -2.57
N LEU A 131 6.35 13.48 -1.42
CA LEU A 131 6.70 14.82 -0.97
C LEU A 131 8.22 14.89 -0.75
N LYS A 132 8.78 16.08 -0.96
CA LYS A 132 10.17 16.37 -0.60
C LYS A 132 10.25 16.55 0.93
N ASP A 133 11.33 16.03 1.50
CA ASP A 133 11.64 16.22 2.91
C ASP A 133 11.89 17.67 3.26
#